data_AF-A0A968JNA8-F1
#
_entry.id   AF-A0A968JNA8-F1
#
_cell.length_a   1.000
_cell.length_b   1.000
_cell.length_c   1.000
_cell.angle_alpha   90.00
_cell.angle_beta   90.00
_cell.angle_gamma   90.00
#
_symmetry.space_group_name_H-M   'P 1'
#
loop_
_entity.id
_entity.type
_entity.pdbx_description
1 polymer ?
#
loop_
_entity_poly.entity_id
_entity_poly.type
_entity_poly.pdbx_seq_one_letter_code
_entity_poly.pdbx_strand_id
1 'polypeptide(L)'
;MKNLLIRCFIFLIPFSGLYAQVNVTVDWEDIKGEVPRQMFSLNLWDGINPEVSTDTVYQNYLKELNLPLVRIHGWEMIKEGHQKCWVDYPGEGWDSVAVSKSIGAIVPNVGEILLNIPGYTSFIDSAGEYAAWCASLVDLVNNKLGYHIKYWEPFNERQDEWTVNEMVDIYNKCAEAMKAVDSTILVGGPAVNQPWWNGLDAFIKGCKESLDFVSYHNYAKGSVTTNEEYFNSAKSIGSGGSNVRGMMNVAGLKDIPLFNGEYNIFWTWTVDQKRLHYG
;
A
#
# COMPACT_ATOMS: atom_id res chain seq x y z
N MET A 1 -35.85 -20.43 15.64
CA MET A 1 -35.32 -19.70 14.46
C MET A 1 -36.10 -18.41 14.28
N LYS A 2 -35.48 -17.25 14.51
CA LYS A 2 -36.09 -15.94 14.24
C LYS A 2 -35.44 -15.39 12.97
N ASN A 3 -36.10 -15.58 11.82
CA ASN A 3 -35.78 -14.85 10.59
C ASN A 3 -36.10 -13.37 10.82
N LEU A 4 -35.07 -12.54 11.03
CA LEU A 4 -35.26 -11.09 11.12
C LEU A 4 -35.31 -10.54 9.69
N LEU A 5 -36.52 -10.39 9.16
CA LEU A 5 -36.77 -9.65 7.93
C LEU A 5 -36.62 -8.15 8.24
N ILE A 6 -35.47 -7.54 7.92
CA ILE A 6 -35.34 -6.09 7.95
C ILE A 6 -36.04 -5.54 6.71
N ARG A 7 -37.27 -5.05 6.88
CA ARG A 7 -37.98 -4.26 5.87
C ARG A 7 -37.65 -2.79 6.09
N CYS A 8 -36.71 -2.23 5.34
CA CYS A 8 -36.55 -0.78 5.27
C CYS A 8 -37.75 -0.20 4.51
N PHE A 9 -38.65 0.47 5.22
CA PHE A 9 -39.69 1.32 4.62
C PHE A 9 -39.11 2.71 4.40
N ILE A 10 -38.80 3.04 3.15
CA ILE A 10 -38.64 4.43 2.72
C ILE A 10 -40.04 4.92 2.37
N PHE A 11 -40.53 5.95 3.07
CA PHE A 11 -41.80 6.60 2.75
C PHE A 11 -41.75 7.18 1.33
N LEU A 12 -42.60 6.65 0.44
CA LEU A 12 -42.73 7.09 -0.94
C LEU A 12 -43.65 8.32 -1.04
N ILE A 13 -43.07 9.45 -1.42
CA ILE A 13 -43.78 10.49 -2.19
C ILE A 13 -43.99 9.90 -3.60
N PRO A 14 -45.18 10.00 -4.21
CA PRO A 14 -45.48 9.28 -5.45
C PRO A 14 -44.75 9.91 -6.63
N PHE A 15 -43.60 9.35 -6.99
CA PHE A 15 -42.98 9.52 -8.30
C PHE A 15 -43.20 8.24 -9.10
N SER A 16 -43.82 8.36 -10.27
CA SER A 16 -44.04 7.28 -11.24
C SER A 16 -42.74 6.94 -11.97
N GLY A 17 -41.79 6.33 -11.26
CA GLY A 17 -40.61 5.68 -11.81
C GLY A 17 -40.71 4.17 -11.61
N LEU A 18 -40.36 3.38 -12.62
CA LEU A 18 -40.11 1.95 -12.47
C LEU A 18 -38.93 1.77 -11.49
N TYR A 19 -39.23 1.58 -10.20
CA TYR A 19 -38.21 1.24 -9.21
C TYR A 19 -37.81 -0.23 -9.42
N ALA A 20 -36.57 -0.46 -9.81
CA ALA A 20 -35.99 -1.80 -9.77
C ALA A 20 -35.91 -2.23 -8.29
N GLN A 21 -36.73 -3.21 -7.90
CA GLN A 21 -36.68 -3.78 -6.56
C GLN A 21 -35.50 -4.76 -6.49
N VAL A 22 -34.51 -4.45 -5.65
CA VAL A 22 -33.42 -5.38 -5.31
C VAL A 22 -33.79 -6.09 -4.02
N ASN A 23 -33.91 -7.43 -4.07
CA ASN A 23 -34.11 -8.24 -2.88
C ASN A 23 -32.74 -8.75 -2.40
N VAL A 24 -32.33 -8.34 -1.20
CA VAL A 24 -31.08 -8.80 -0.55
C VAL A 24 -31.45 -9.72 0.62
N THR A 25 -30.82 -10.89 0.67
CA THR A 25 -30.94 -11.85 1.78
C THR A 25 -29.56 -12.09 2.38
N VAL A 26 -29.49 -12.10 3.71
CA VAL A 26 -28.27 -12.42 4.44
C VAL A 26 -28.51 -13.73 5.19
N ASP A 27 -27.69 -14.72 4.89
CA ASP A 27 -27.62 -15.96 5.65
C ASP A 27 -26.45 -15.87 6.63
N TRP A 28 -26.77 -15.80 7.92
CA TRP A 28 -25.78 -15.70 8.99
C TRP A 28 -25.10 -17.03 9.31
N GLU A 29 -25.62 -18.15 8.79
CA GLU A 29 -25.05 -19.49 8.98
C GLU A 29 -24.08 -19.86 7.83
N ASP A 30 -24.17 -19.19 6.67
CA ASP A 30 -23.30 -19.39 5.51
C ASP A 30 -22.03 -18.53 5.56
N ILE A 31 -21.11 -18.90 6.46
CA ILE A 31 -19.83 -18.20 6.64
C ILE A 31 -18.91 -18.47 5.43
N LYS A 32 -18.61 -17.42 4.64
CA LYS A 32 -17.71 -17.51 3.47
C LYS A 32 -16.22 -17.39 3.79
N GLY A 33 -15.87 -16.86 4.96
CA GLY A 33 -14.49 -16.66 5.38
C GLY A 33 -14.38 -15.57 6.43
N GLU A 34 -13.14 -15.28 6.83
CA GLU A 34 -12.81 -14.17 7.72
C GLU A 34 -12.32 -12.98 6.91
N VAL A 35 -12.80 -11.78 7.25
CA VAL A 35 -12.31 -10.52 6.69
C VAL A 35 -11.19 -10.03 7.62
N PRO A 36 -9.91 -10.11 7.21
CA PRO A 36 -8.83 -9.66 8.07
C PRO A 36 -8.92 -8.16 8.28
N ARG A 37 -8.59 -7.68 9.49
CA ARG A 37 -8.64 -6.25 9.80
C ARG A 37 -7.82 -5.42 8.81
N GLN A 38 -6.70 -5.96 8.32
CA GLN A 38 -5.81 -5.33 7.34
C GLN A 38 -6.49 -4.94 6.01
N MET A 39 -7.70 -5.45 5.71
CA MET A 39 -8.50 -4.92 4.59
C MET A 39 -8.95 -3.46 4.79
N PHE A 40 -8.91 -2.95 6.02
CA PHE A 40 -9.26 -1.57 6.37
C PHE A 40 -8.02 -0.69 6.59
N SER A 41 -6.89 -1.09 6.02
CA SER A 41 -5.64 -0.33 6.04
C SER A 41 -5.66 0.86 5.08
N LEU A 42 -4.80 1.84 5.32
CA LEU A 42 -4.66 3.02 4.45
C LEU A 42 -3.23 3.18 3.94
N ASN A 43 -3.14 3.84 2.79
CA ASN A 43 -1.89 4.32 2.24
C ASN A 43 -1.72 5.82 2.58
N LEU A 44 -0.65 6.17 3.29
CA LEU A 44 -0.37 7.51 3.80
C LEU A 44 0.75 8.16 2.99
N TRP A 45 0.41 8.68 1.79
CA TRP A 45 1.38 9.38 0.92
C TRP A 45 2.00 10.64 1.57
N ASP A 46 1.23 11.35 2.40
CA ASP A 46 1.73 12.48 3.18
C ASP A 46 2.32 12.09 4.53
N GLY A 47 2.34 10.79 4.87
CA GLY A 47 2.94 10.31 6.13
C GLY A 47 4.44 10.57 6.23
N ILE A 48 5.12 10.76 5.10
CA ILE A 48 6.53 11.16 5.03
C ILE A 48 6.76 12.66 5.27
N ASN A 49 5.71 13.48 5.31
CA ASN A 49 5.82 14.91 5.58
C ASN A 49 5.78 15.17 7.10
N PRO A 50 6.85 15.71 7.73
CA PRO A 50 6.82 16.08 9.14
C PRO A 50 5.68 17.04 9.50
N GLU A 51 5.31 17.98 8.61
CA GLU A 51 4.24 18.95 8.87
C GLU A 51 2.85 18.30 8.93
N VAL A 52 2.62 17.24 8.16
CA VAL A 52 1.35 16.51 8.16
C VAL A 52 1.32 15.46 9.26
N SER A 53 2.36 14.66 9.37
CA SER A 53 2.44 13.59 10.38
C SER A 53 2.38 14.12 11.82
N THR A 54 2.95 15.30 12.08
CA THR A 54 2.90 15.95 13.41
C THR A 54 1.64 16.79 13.66
N ASP A 55 0.78 16.97 12.66
CA ASP A 55 -0.48 17.67 12.83
C ASP A 55 -1.42 16.89 13.76
N THR A 56 -1.87 17.56 14.83
CA THR A 56 -2.69 16.90 15.85
C THR A 56 -4.07 16.48 15.34
N VAL A 57 -4.63 17.19 14.35
CA VAL A 57 -5.93 16.82 13.76
C VAL A 57 -5.77 15.56 12.93
N TYR A 58 -4.71 15.47 12.12
CA TYR A 58 -4.35 14.29 11.36
C TYR A 58 -4.12 13.06 12.27
N GLN A 59 -3.35 13.22 13.35
CA GLN A 59 -3.11 12.15 14.33
C GLN A 59 -4.40 11.67 15.00
N ASN A 60 -5.30 12.60 15.35
CA ASN A 60 -6.59 12.24 15.94
C ASN A 60 -7.42 11.41 14.95
N TYR A 61 -7.42 11.74 13.66
CA TYR A 61 -8.10 10.91 12.67
C TYR A 61 -7.48 9.52 12.52
N LEU A 62 -6.15 9.40 12.49
CA LEU A 62 -5.49 8.08 12.44
C LEU A 62 -5.90 7.21 13.64
N LYS A 63 -5.94 7.81 14.83
CA LYS A 63 -6.35 7.13 16.05
C LYS A 63 -7.83 6.73 16.05
N GLU A 64 -8.71 7.62 15.60
CA GLU A 64 -10.16 7.36 15.50
C GLU A 64 -10.48 6.25 14.50
N LEU A 65 -9.76 6.21 13.38
CA LEU A 65 -9.91 5.17 12.36
C LEU A 65 -9.41 3.80 12.86
N ASN A 66 -8.58 3.75 13.91
CA ASN A 66 -8.05 2.52 14.52
C ASN A 66 -7.47 1.58 13.45
N LEU A 67 -6.60 2.15 12.62
CA LEU A 67 -6.06 1.48 11.43
C LEU A 67 -5.14 0.33 11.85
N PRO A 68 -5.38 -0.90 11.38
CA PRO A 68 -4.59 -2.06 11.78
C PRO A 68 -3.22 -2.09 11.11
N LEU A 69 -3.10 -1.52 9.91
CA LEU A 69 -1.84 -1.32 9.22
C LEU A 69 -1.93 -0.06 8.37
N VAL A 70 -0.84 0.68 8.25
CA VAL A 70 -0.70 1.77 7.28
C VAL A 70 0.53 1.56 6.41
N ARG A 71 0.42 1.88 5.13
CA ARG A 71 1.58 1.99 4.24
C ARG A 71 2.06 3.43 4.23
N ILE A 72 3.32 3.67 4.53
CA ILE A 72 3.96 4.98 4.39
C ILE A 72 4.81 4.92 3.12
N HIS A 73 4.54 5.79 2.16
CA HIS A 73 5.27 5.85 0.90
C HIS A 73 5.30 7.29 0.36
N GLY A 74 6.21 7.54 -0.59
CA GLY A 74 6.19 8.73 -1.43
C GLY A 74 7.55 8.98 -2.07
N TRP A 75 7.59 9.19 -3.39
CA TRP A 75 8.82 9.48 -4.14
C TRP A 75 9.55 10.72 -3.64
N GLU A 76 8.82 11.67 -3.06
CA GLU A 76 9.35 12.89 -2.47
C GLU A 76 10.28 12.64 -1.28
N MET A 77 10.25 11.44 -0.69
CA MET A 77 11.14 11.00 0.38
C MET A 77 12.63 11.09 -0.01
N ILE A 78 12.95 11.01 -1.30
CA ILE A 78 14.32 11.03 -1.83
C ILE A 78 14.60 12.22 -2.76
N LYS A 79 13.70 13.21 -2.81
CA LYS A 79 13.86 14.38 -3.70
C LYS A 79 14.54 15.52 -2.95
N GLU A 80 15.77 15.87 -3.37
CA GLU A 80 16.51 17.02 -2.85
C GLU A 80 15.65 18.30 -2.87
N GLY A 81 15.67 19.05 -1.76
CA GLY A 81 14.92 20.29 -1.61
C GLY A 81 13.41 20.14 -1.42
N HIS A 82 12.86 18.92 -1.43
CA HIS A 82 11.44 18.71 -1.15
C HIS A 82 11.15 18.72 0.36
N GLN A 83 10.03 19.30 0.78
CA GLN A 83 9.60 19.35 2.20
C GLN A 83 9.37 17.98 2.86
N LYS A 84 9.30 16.92 2.04
CA LYS A 84 9.11 15.53 2.46
C LYS A 84 10.40 14.71 2.39
N CYS A 85 11.51 15.35 2.01
CA CYS A 85 12.78 14.67 1.83
C CYS A 85 13.25 14.10 3.18
N TRP A 86 13.61 12.84 3.17
CA TRP A 86 14.25 12.14 4.28
C TRP A 86 15.74 11.93 4.03
N VAL A 87 16.29 12.49 2.95
CA VAL A 87 17.71 12.41 2.63
C VAL A 87 18.39 13.68 3.11
N ASP A 88 19.47 13.50 3.87
CA ASP A 88 20.38 14.57 4.26
C ASP A 88 21.29 14.90 3.07
N TYR A 89 21.00 16.02 2.40
CA TYR A 89 21.87 16.58 1.38
C TYR A 89 22.69 17.74 2.00
N PRO A 90 24.03 17.72 1.90
CA PRO A 90 24.89 16.82 1.11
C PRO A 90 25.46 15.62 1.90
N GLY A 91 24.91 15.26 3.06
CA GLY A 91 25.42 14.18 3.91
C GLY A 91 25.36 12.77 3.30
N GLU A 92 24.68 12.59 2.16
CA GLU A 92 24.52 11.32 1.42
C GLU A 92 23.95 10.18 2.29
N GLY A 93 23.12 10.54 3.26
CA GLY A 93 22.50 9.63 4.22
C GLY A 93 21.04 9.95 4.47
N TRP A 94 20.40 9.21 5.37
CA TRP A 94 19.04 9.54 5.84
C TRP A 94 19.09 10.67 6.88
N ASP A 95 18.27 11.69 6.70
CA ASP A 95 17.98 12.73 7.70
C ASP A 95 17.21 12.11 8.87
N SER A 96 17.97 11.71 9.90
CA SER A 96 17.41 11.10 11.12
C SER A 96 16.36 11.97 11.82
N VAL A 97 16.42 13.30 11.68
CA VAL A 97 15.45 14.21 12.31
C VAL A 97 14.14 14.18 11.52
N ALA A 98 14.18 14.26 10.19
CA ALA A 98 13.00 14.16 9.34
C ALA A 98 12.31 12.79 9.46
N VAL A 99 13.09 11.70 9.43
CA VAL A 99 12.62 10.32 9.63
C VAL A 99 11.96 10.17 11.00
N SER A 100 12.65 10.61 12.06
CA SER A 100 12.13 10.47 13.44
C SER A 100 10.85 11.26 13.66
N LYS A 101 10.77 12.52 13.17
CA LYS A 101 9.55 13.33 13.28
C LYS A 101 8.37 12.67 12.57
N SER A 102 8.59 12.17 11.36
CA SER A 102 7.52 11.60 10.55
C SER A 102 7.01 10.28 11.12
N ILE A 103 7.91 9.33 11.35
CA ILE A 103 7.56 8.00 11.85
C ILE A 103 7.09 8.06 13.30
N GLY A 104 7.80 8.79 14.17
CA GLY A 104 7.48 8.88 15.59
C GLY A 104 6.12 9.51 15.88
N ALA A 105 5.61 10.32 14.95
CA ALA A 105 4.28 10.90 15.03
C ALA A 105 3.16 9.93 14.59
N ILE A 106 3.47 8.95 13.72
CA ILE A 106 2.50 7.99 13.19
C ILE A 106 2.42 6.72 14.07
N VAL A 107 3.56 6.18 14.49
CA VAL A 107 3.67 4.91 15.25
C VAL A 107 2.67 4.80 16.42
N PRO A 108 2.46 5.83 17.26
CA PRO A 108 1.54 5.72 18.40
C PRO A 108 0.04 5.62 18.02
N ASN A 109 -0.30 5.89 16.76
CA ASN A 109 -1.67 6.10 16.31
C ASN A 109 -2.20 4.98 15.39
N VAL A 110 -1.37 3.97 15.09
CA VAL A 110 -1.68 2.90 14.13
C VAL A 110 -1.22 1.53 14.66
N GLY A 111 -1.74 0.43 14.11
CA GLY A 111 -1.37 -0.92 14.53
C GLY A 111 0.01 -1.37 14.04
N GLU A 112 0.17 -1.50 12.73
CA GLU A 112 1.43 -1.86 12.08
C GLU A 112 1.77 -0.83 10.98
N ILE A 113 3.06 -0.74 10.61
CA ILE A 113 3.52 0.07 9.48
C ILE A 113 4.17 -0.83 8.43
N LEU A 114 3.80 -0.59 7.18
CA LEU A 114 4.54 -0.98 5.99
C LEU A 114 5.31 0.25 5.49
N LEU A 115 6.63 0.25 5.63
CA LEU A 115 7.46 1.36 5.17
C LEU A 115 8.04 1.07 3.79
N ASN A 116 7.65 1.89 2.81
CA ASN A 116 8.12 1.80 1.44
C ASN A 116 9.40 2.63 1.23
N ILE A 117 10.34 2.09 0.46
CA ILE A 117 11.54 2.79 0.00
C ILE A 117 11.43 2.89 -1.53
N PRO A 118 10.92 4.01 -2.08
CA PRO A 118 10.42 4.05 -3.45
C PRO A 118 11.52 3.84 -4.50
N GLY A 119 12.75 4.23 -4.16
CA GLY A 119 13.93 4.11 -5.00
C GLY A 119 15.15 4.67 -4.29
N TYR A 120 16.09 5.19 -5.08
CA TYR A 120 17.37 5.71 -4.60
C TYR A 120 17.70 7.07 -5.20
N THR A 121 18.67 7.71 -4.58
CA THR A 121 19.21 9.03 -4.91
C THR A 121 20.26 8.95 -6.01
N SER A 122 20.70 10.10 -6.53
CA SER A 122 21.69 10.19 -7.60
C SER A 122 23.11 9.72 -7.24
N PHE A 123 23.39 9.44 -5.97
CA PHE A 123 24.70 8.96 -5.49
C PHE A 123 24.73 7.43 -5.32
N ILE A 124 23.69 6.73 -5.78
CA ILE A 124 23.58 5.28 -5.76
C ILE A 124 23.64 4.79 -7.22
N ASP A 125 24.69 4.06 -7.54
CA ASP A 125 25.04 3.66 -8.91
C ASP A 125 24.95 2.14 -9.12
N SER A 126 24.68 1.37 -8.07
CA SER A 126 24.61 -0.09 -8.15
C SER A 126 23.50 -0.71 -7.31
N ALA A 127 23.11 -1.94 -7.69
CA ALA A 127 22.18 -2.77 -6.92
C ALA A 127 22.65 -3.01 -5.48
N GLY A 128 23.97 -3.16 -5.27
CA GLY A 128 24.56 -3.37 -3.95
C GLY A 128 24.47 -2.12 -3.07
N GLU A 129 24.72 -0.95 -3.65
CA GLU A 129 24.55 0.33 -2.95
C GLU A 129 23.09 0.60 -2.61
N TYR A 130 22.14 0.27 -3.50
CA TYR A 130 20.73 0.37 -3.17
C TYR A 130 20.31 -0.59 -2.04
N ALA A 131 20.82 -1.82 -2.04
CA ALA A 131 20.59 -2.75 -0.94
C ALA A 131 21.13 -2.21 0.40
N ALA A 132 22.34 -1.66 0.40
CA ALA A 132 22.92 -1.01 1.59
C ALA A 132 22.13 0.23 2.03
N TRP A 133 21.60 1.00 1.08
CA TRP A 133 20.74 2.15 1.32
C TRP A 133 19.41 1.78 1.98
N CYS A 134 18.76 0.71 1.51
CA CYS A 134 17.57 0.17 2.15
C CYS A 134 17.86 -0.34 3.57
N ALA A 135 18.95 -1.10 3.73
CA ALA A 135 19.36 -1.62 5.02
C ALA A 135 19.73 -0.51 6.03
N SER A 136 20.30 0.60 5.58
CA SER A 136 20.63 1.73 6.45
C SER A 136 19.38 2.44 6.99
N LEU A 137 18.27 2.45 6.25
CA LEU A 137 16.99 2.96 6.77
C LEU A 137 16.41 2.02 7.82
N VAL A 138 16.50 0.71 7.61
CA VAL A 138 16.10 -0.29 8.62
C VAL A 138 16.89 -0.06 9.91
N ASP A 139 18.21 0.09 9.81
CA ASP A 139 19.07 0.32 10.98
C ASP A 139 18.69 1.61 11.71
N LEU A 140 18.47 2.69 10.96
CA LEU A 140 18.02 3.95 11.52
C LEU A 140 16.69 3.82 12.26
N VAL A 141 15.68 3.26 11.62
CA VAL A 141 14.31 3.22 12.15
C VAL A 141 14.16 2.21 13.28
N ASN A 142 14.69 0.99 13.11
CA ASN A 142 14.47 -0.09 14.07
C ASN A 142 15.52 -0.11 15.18
N ASN A 143 16.81 0.01 14.85
CA ASN A 143 17.88 -0.14 15.84
C ASN A 143 18.22 1.18 16.54
N LYS A 144 18.32 2.29 15.80
CA LYS A 144 18.72 3.60 16.35
C LYS A 144 17.55 4.37 16.96
N LEU A 145 16.39 4.37 16.30
CA LEU A 145 15.19 5.09 16.74
C LEU A 145 14.21 4.22 17.55
N GLY A 146 14.32 2.89 17.46
CA GLY A 146 13.53 1.97 18.28
C GLY A 146 12.05 1.87 17.89
N TYR A 147 11.69 2.15 16.63
CA TYR A 147 10.30 2.08 16.18
C TYR A 147 9.83 0.66 15.82
N HIS A 148 10.77 -0.28 15.62
CA HIS A 148 10.48 -1.70 15.37
C HIS A 148 9.43 -1.94 14.27
N ILE A 149 9.56 -1.23 13.14
CA ILE A 149 8.71 -1.42 11.97
C ILE A 149 8.92 -2.83 11.42
N LYS A 150 7.79 -3.55 11.25
CA LYS A 150 7.78 -4.94 10.85
C LYS A 150 7.83 -5.15 9.34
N TYR A 151 7.06 -4.40 8.55
CA TYR A 151 7.00 -4.63 7.10
C TYR A 151 7.77 -3.56 6.34
N TRP A 152 8.55 -3.99 5.37
CA TRP A 152 9.39 -3.15 4.55
C TRP A 152 9.26 -3.52 3.08
N GLU A 153 9.18 -2.50 2.22
CA GLU A 153 8.96 -2.68 0.79
C GLU A 153 10.00 -1.87 -0.01
N PRO A 154 11.06 -2.52 -0.52
CA PRO A 154 11.88 -1.91 -1.56
C PRO A 154 11.05 -1.72 -2.84
N PHE A 155 11.35 -0.64 -3.56
CA PHE A 155 10.73 -0.17 -4.80
C PHE A 155 9.35 0.46 -4.66
N ASN A 156 9.03 1.35 -5.59
CA ASN A 156 7.65 1.74 -5.88
C ASN A 156 7.49 1.92 -7.39
N GLU A 157 6.74 1.03 -8.05
CA GLU A 157 6.42 1.13 -9.48
C GLU A 157 7.63 1.18 -10.43
N ARG A 158 8.71 0.45 -10.08
CA ARG A 158 9.99 0.47 -10.82
C ARG A 158 10.09 -0.52 -11.99
N GLN A 159 8.97 -1.16 -12.35
CA GLN A 159 8.95 -2.23 -13.35
C GLN A 159 9.36 -1.80 -14.77
N ASP A 160 9.40 -0.50 -15.06
CA ASP A 160 9.77 0.05 -16.37
C ASP A 160 11.26 0.45 -16.44
N GLU A 161 11.99 0.39 -15.32
CA GLU A 161 13.40 0.80 -15.25
C GLU A 161 14.38 -0.37 -15.40
N TRP A 162 13.93 -1.59 -15.12
CA TRP A 162 14.75 -2.78 -15.07
C TRP A 162 14.09 -3.94 -15.78
N THR A 163 14.92 -4.83 -16.32
CA THR A 163 14.44 -6.16 -16.69
C THR A 163 13.98 -6.92 -15.44
N VAL A 164 13.11 -7.91 -15.62
CA VAL A 164 12.63 -8.74 -14.49
C VAL A 164 13.80 -9.41 -13.74
N ASN A 165 14.83 -9.86 -14.45
CA ASN A 165 15.99 -10.49 -13.83
C ASN A 165 16.81 -9.51 -12.98
N GLU A 166 16.97 -8.27 -13.44
CA GLU A 166 17.61 -7.21 -12.64
C GLU A 166 16.76 -6.88 -11.41
N MET A 167 15.43 -6.77 -11.55
CA MET A 167 14.55 -6.58 -10.39
C MET A 167 14.68 -7.71 -9.36
N VAL A 168 14.77 -8.96 -9.82
CA VAL A 168 14.96 -10.13 -8.95
C VAL A 168 16.31 -10.06 -8.22
N ASP A 169 17.40 -9.73 -8.92
CA ASP A 169 18.73 -9.57 -8.31
C ASP A 169 18.75 -8.44 -7.27
N ILE A 170 18.22 -7.27 -7.64
CA ILE A 170 18.16 -6.10 -6.75
C ILE A 170 17.30 -6.40 -5.52
N TYR A 171 16.11 -6.98 -5.71
CA TYR A 171 15.20 -7.32 -4.62
C TYR A 171 15.87 -8.27 -3.62
N ASN A 172 16.47 -9.35 -4.11
CA ASN A 172 17.09 -10.35 -3.24
C ASN A 172 18.25 -9.74 -2.44
N LYS A 173 19.05 -8.86 -3.05
CA LYS A 173 20.10 -8.10 -2.35
C LYS A 173 19.53 -7.18 -1.27
N CYS A 174 18.45 -6.44 -1.57
CA CYS A 174 17.77 -5.62 -0.57
C CYS A 174 17.25 -6.47 0.60
N ALA A 175 16.53 -7.56 0.32
CA ALA A 175 15.98 -8.43 1.35
C ALA A 175 17.07 -9.04 2.24
N GLU A 176 18.17 -9.51 1.65
CA GLU A 176 19.33 -10.02 2.38
C GLU A 176 19.96 -8.94 3.27
N ALA A 177 20.29 -7.77 2.71
CA ALA A 177 20.94 -6.70 3.44
C ALA A 177 20.07 -6.14 4.57
N MET A 178 18.77 -5.97 4.33
CA MET A 178 17.82 -5.48 5.33
C MET A 178 17.63 -6.48 6.47
N LYS A 179 17.48 -7.77 6.17
CA LYS A 179 17.36 -8.82 7.20
C LYS A 179 18.65 -9.09 7.95
N ALA A 180 19.81 -8.77 7.37
CA ALA A 180 21.09 -8.80 8.07
C ALA A 180 21.18 -7.72 9.17
N VAL A 181 20.47 -6.60 9.00
CA VAL A 181 20.37 -5.54 10.02
C VAL A 181 19.35 -5.89 11.09
N ASP A 182 18.18 -6.40 10.70
CA ASP A 182 17.11 -6.82 11.61
C ASP A 182 16.40 -8.05 11.04
N SER A 183 16.73 -9.23 11.57
CA SER A 183 16.17 -10.50 11.10
C SER A 183 14.68 -10.69 11.44
N THR A 184 14.08 -9.79 12.22
CA THR A 184 12.66 -9.88 12.63
C THR A 184 11.70 -9.19 11.65
N ILE A 185 12.22 -8.40 10.72
CA ILE A 185 11.42 -7.72 9.71
C ILE A 185 10.93 -8.69 8.63
N LEU A 186 9.87 -8.27 7.96
CA LEU A 186 9.32 -8.88 6.77
C LEU A 186 9.57 -7.95 5.58
N VAL A 187 10.20 -8.47 4.53
CA VAL A 187 10.49 -7.75 3.30
C VAL A 187 9.63 -8.32 2.18
N GLY A 188 8.99 -7.44 1.42
CA GLY A 188 8.12 -7.81 0.32
C GLY A 188 8.11 -6.78 -0.79
N GLY A 189 7.37 -7.06 -1.87
CA GLY A 189 7.41 -6.22 -3.06
C GLY A 189 6.70 -6.86 -4.26
N PRO A 190 6.85 -6.30 -5.47
CA PRO A 190 7.68 -5.15 -5.83
C PRO A 190 6.93 -3.81 -5.92
N ALA A 191 5.70 -3.72 -5.38
CA ALA A 191 4.84 -2.56 -5.56
C ALA A 191 4.65 -2.17 -7.04
N VAL A 192 4.39 -3.15 -7.91
CA VAL A 192 4.12 -2.89 -9.34
C VAL A 192 2.83 -2.10 -9.51
N ASN A 193 2.82 -1.16 -10.46
CA ASN A 193 1.69 -0.27 -10.71
C ASN A 193 0.39 -0.97 -11.17
N GLN A 194 0.47 -2.25 -11.54
CA GLN A 194 -0.67 -3.02 -12.03
C GLN A 194 -0.49 -4.54 -11.80
N PRO A 195 -1.58 -5.28 -11.48
CA PRO A 195 -1.51 -6.73 -11.20
C PRO A 195 -1.37 -7.60 -12.45
N TRP A 196 -1.35 -7.00 -13.64
CA TRP A 196 -1.19 -7.69 -14.92
C TRP A 196 0.13 -7.33 -15.62
N TRP A 197 1.10 -6.77 -14.89
CA TRP A 197 2.44 -6.60 -15.44
C TRP A 197 3.03 -7.97 -15.82
N ASN A 198 3.46 -8.11 -17.07
CA ASN A 198 3.91 -9.39 -17.64
C ASN A 198 5.09 -10.02 -16.88
N GLY A 199 5.89 -9.21 -16.17
CA GLY A 199 7.03 -9.69 -15.39
C GLY A 199 6.70 -10.21 -13.99
N LEU A 200 5.47 -10.02 -13.49
CA LEU A 200 5.16 -10.24 -12.07
C LEU A 200 5.32 -11.70 -11.65
N ASP A 201 4.86 -12.64 -12.46
CA ASP A 201 5.00 -14.08 -12.18
C ASP A 201 6.48 -14.52 -12.13
N ALA A 202 7.30 -14.01 -13.06
CA ALA A 202 8.73 -14.29 -13.08
C ALA A 202 9.46 -13.65 -11.88
N PHE A 203 9.07 -12.44 -11.48
CA PHE A 203 9.57 -11.80 -10.27
C PHE A 203 9.24 -12.63 -9.02
N ILE A 204 7.97 -13.02 -8.83
CA ILE A 204 7.52 -13.82 -7.69
C ILE A 204 8.30 -15.14 -7.61
N LYS A 205 8.49 -15.83 -8.75
CA LYS A 205 9.26 -17.08 -8.80
C LYS A 205 10.74 -16.87 -8.49
N GLY A 206 11.34 -15.81 -9.00
CA GLY A 206 12.75 -15.47 -8.77
C GLY A 206 13.07 -15.05 -7.34
N CYS A 207 12.09 -14.48 -6.63
CA CYS A 207 12.25 -13.96 -5.28
C CYS A 207 11.62 -14.85 -4.19
N LYS A 208 11.11 -16.04 -4.54
CA LYS A 208 10.25 -16.85 -3.64
C LYS A 208 10.85 -17.20 -2.29
N GLU A 209 12.18 -17.35 -2.20
CA GLU A 209 12.88 -17.67 -0.94
C GLU A 209 13.06 -16.44 -0.04
N SER A 210 12.94 -15.24 -0.60
CA SER A 210 13.19 -13.97 0.08
C SER A 210 11.90 -13.16 0.32
N LEU A 211 10.78 -13.51 -0.33
CA LEU A 211 9.50 -12.82 -0.23
C LEU A 211 8.74 -13.21 1.05
N ASP A 212 8.52 -12.25 1.93
CA ASP A 212 7.62 -12.42 3.08
C ASP A 212 6.20 -11.94 2.78
N PHE A 213 6.01 -11.11 1.77
CA PHE A 213 4.71 -10.73 1.21
C PHE A 213 4.88 -10.27 -0.25
N VAL A 214 3.80 -10.32 -1.03
CA VAL A 214 3.77 -9.74 -2.38
C VAL A 214 2.90 -8.50 -2.38
N SER A 215 3.35 -7.45 -3.06
CA SER A 215 2.59 -6.21 -3.19
C SER A 215 2.43 -5.74 -4.64
N TYR A 216 1.28 -5.12 -4.90
CA TYR A 216 0.90 -4.55 -6.19
C TYR A 216 -0.06 -3.39 -5.98
N HIS A 217 -0.25 -2.58 -7.02
CA HIS A 217 -1.23 -1.51 -7.06
C HIS A 217 -2.34 -1.87 -8.03
N ASN A 218 -3.56 -1.40 -7.77
CA ASN A 218 -4.67 -1.59 -8.70
C ASN A 218 -5.63 -0.41 -8.63
N TYR A 219 -5.60 0.37 -9.71
CA TYR A 219 -6.55 1.44 -9.93
C TYR A 219 -7.45 1.11 -11.11
N ALA A 220 -8.75 1.25 -10.91
CA ALA A 220 -9.70 0.75 -11.91
C ALA A 220 -9.72 1.60 -13.20
N LYS A 221 -9.63 2.94 -13.10
CA LYS A 221 -9.65 3.81 -14.29
C LYS A 221 -9.01 5.18 -14.03
N GLY A 222 -8.39 5.77 -15.07
CA GLY A 222 -7.81 7.12 -15.03
C GLY A 222 -8.74 8.21 -15.58
N SER A 223 -9.77 7.79 -16.32
CA SER A 223 -10.81 8.65 -16.85
C SER A 223 -12.17 7.92 -16.83
N VAL A 224 -13.17 8.51 -16.18
CA VAL A 224 -14.55 8.03 -16.18
C VAL A 224 -15.46 9.13 -16.72
N THR A 225 -16.19 8.82 -17.79
CA THR A 225 -17.09 9.78 -18.43
C THR A 225 -18.51 9.68 -17.88
N THR A 226 -18.91 8.54 -17.30
CA THR A 226 -20.25 8.32 -16.72
C THR A 226 -20.21 7.68 -15.33
N ASN A 227 -21.32 7.82 -14.57
CA ASN A 227 -21.49 7.18 -13.27
C ASN A 227 -21.55 5.64 -13.38
N GLU A 228 -22.11 5.13 -14.49
CA GLU A 228 -22.16 3.70 -14.76
C GLU A 228 -20.77 3.12 -14.97
N GLU A 229 -19.92 3.81 -15.73
CA GLU A 229 -18.50 3.43 -15.89
C GLU A 229 -17.79 3.42 -14.54
N TYR A 230 -18.01 4.43 -13.70
CA TYR A 230 -17.42 4.51 -12.36
C TYR A 230 -17.84 3.32 -11.48
N PHE A 231 -19.14 3.06 -11.39
CA PHE A 231 -19.67 1.92 -10.61
C PHE A 231 -19.16 0.57 -11.12
N ASN A 232 -19.14 0.38 -12.45
CA ASN A 232 -18.67 -0.87 -13.04
C ASN A 232 -17.14 -1.05 -12.90
N SER A 233 -16.38 0.03 -12.81
CA SER A 233 -14.93 0.00 -12.60
C SER A 233 -14.57 -0.60 -11.23
N ALA A 234 -15.40 -0.41 -10.20
CA ALA A 234 -15.15 -1.02 -8.87
C ALA A 234 -15.04 -2.56 -8.93
N LYS A 235 -15.67 -3.21 -9.92
CA LYS A 235 -15.60 -4.67 -10.10
C LYS A 235 -14.20 -5.16 -10.48
N SER A 236 -13.37 -4.36 -11.16
CA SER A 236 -12.04 -4.79 -11.60
C SER A 236 -11.01 -4.83 -10.47
N ILE A 237 -11.29 -4.17 -9.34
CA ILE A 237 -10.39 -4.18 -8.17
C ILE A 237 -10.22 -5.61 -7.62
N GLY A 238 -11.31 -6.38 -7.54
CA GLY A 238 -11.30 -7.76 -7.03
C GLY A 238 -10.57 -8.77 -7.93
N SER A 239 -10.60 -8.58 -9.25
CA SER A 239 -9.91 -9.49 -10.18
C SER A 239 -8.38 -9.40 -10.08
N GLY A 240 -7.84 -8.23 -9.76
CA GLY A 240 -6.39 -8.03 -9.60
C GLY A 240 -5.81 -8.93 -8.51
N GLY A 241 -6.42 -8.92 -7.32
CA GLY A 241 -5.96 -9.73 -6.19
C GLY A 241 -6.05 -11.24 -6.47
N SER A 242 -7.11 -11.68 -7.15
CA SER A 242 -7.27 -13.08 -7.55
C SER A 242 -6.17 -13.52 -8.52
N ASN A 243 -5.79 -12.66 -9.48
CA ASN A 243 -4.73 -12.93 -10.44
C ASN A 243 -3.37 -13.11 -9.74
N VAL A 244 -2.98 -12.13 -8.91
CA VAL A 244 -1.68 -12.18 -8.21
C VAL A 244 -1.62 -13.35 -7.24
N ARG A 245 -2.71 -13.64 -6.51
CA ARG A 245 -2.79 -14.83 -5.65
C ARG A 245 -2.63 -16.12 -6.47
N GLY A 246 -3.16 -16.19 -7.69
CA GLY A 246 -2.93 -17.30 -8.61
C GLY A 246 -1.45 -17.51 -8.92
N MET A 247 -0.72 -16.45 -9.24
CA MET A 247 0.73 -16.49 -9.47
C MET A 247 1.50 -16.96 -8.23
N MET A 248 1.18 -16.40 -7.05
CA MET A 248 1.77 -16.80 -5.77
C MET A 248 1.56 -18.28 -5.48
N ASN A 249 0.34 -18.80 -5.71
CA ASN A 249 0.02 -20.20 -5.49
C ASN A 249 0.85 -21.13 -6.39
N VAL A 250 1.07 -20.77 -7.66
CA VAL A 250 1.93 -21.51 -8.59
C VAL A 250 3.39 -21.50 -8.12
N ALA A 251 3.85 -20.41 -7.51
CA ALA A 251 5.19 -20.29 -6.94
C ALA A 251 5.35 -20.99 -5.57
N GLY A 252 4.28 -21.55 -4.99
CA GLY A 252 4.29 -22.19 -3.67
C GLY A 252 4.11 -21.24 -2.48
N LEU A 253 3.71 -19.98 -2.73
CA LEU A 253 3.61 -18.90 -1.75
C LEU A 253 2.16 -18.65 -1.29
N LYS A 254 1.38 -19.72 -1.13
CA LYS A 254 -0.05 -19.63 -0.81
C LYS A 254 -0.35 -18.99 0.56
N ASP A 255 0.59 -19.08 1.50
CA ASP A 255 0.38 -18.68 2.90
C ASP A 255 0.98 -17.31 3.23
N ILE A 256 1.77 -16.71 2.33
CA ILE A 256 2.33 -15.37 2.58
C ILE A 256 1.30 -14.28 2.22
N PRO A 257 1.30 -13.13 2.92
CA PRO A 257 0.38 -12.02 2.64
C PRO A 257 0.48 -11.47 1.22
N LEU A 258 -0.66 -10.97 0.74
CA LEU A 258 -0.79 -10.21 -0.51
C LEU A 258 -1.32 -8.82 -0.15
N PHE A 259 -0.55 -7.79 -0.49
CA PHE A 259 -0.91 -6.40 -0.24
C PHE A 259 -1.28 -5.70 -1.54
N ASN A 260 -2.48 -5.15 -1.57
CA ASN A 260 -2.83 -4.14 -2.56
C ASN A 260 -2.39 -2.79 -1.99
N GLY A 261 -1.11 -2.44 -2.21
CA GLY A 261 -0.42 -1.33 -1.56
C GLY A 261 -0.96 0.04 -1.95
N GLU A 262 -1.59 0.12 -3.13
CA GLU A 262 -2.32 1.28 -3.60
C GLU A 262 -3.53 0.88 -4.40
N TYR A 263 -4.70 1.40 -4.02
CA TYR A 263 -5.90 1.19 -4.80
C TYR A 263 -6.88 2.33 -4.62
N ASN A 264 -7.59 2.61 -5.71
CA ASN A 264 -8.77 3.46 -5.73
C ASN A 264 -9.56 3.11 -7.00
N ILE A 265 -10.84 3.48 -7.05
CA ILE A 265 -11.62 3.40 -8.28
C ILE A 265 -11.02 4.34 -9.34
N PHE A 266 -10.40 5.45 -8.90
CA PHE A 266 -9.96 6.52 -9.77
C PHE A 266 -8.56 7.03 -9.41
N TRP A 267 -7.65 7.16 -10.40
CA TRP A 267 -6.24 7.53 -10.19
C TRP A 267 -5.84 8.93 -10.68
N THR A 268 -6.78 9.83 -10.96
CA THR A 268 -6.42 11.18 -11.41
C THR A 268 -5.98 12.10 -10.27
N TRP A 269 -5.03 12.99 -10.57
CA TRP A 269 -4.62 14.11 -9.71
C TRP A 269 -5.57 15.31 -9.79
N THR A 270 -6.51 15.30 -10.74
CA THR A 270 -7.49 16.38 -10.91
C THR A 270 -8.72 16.14 -10.04
N VAL A 271 -8.92 17.00 -9.04
CA VAL A 271 -10.18 17.04 -8.28
C VAL A 271 -11.32 17.34 -9.26
N ASP A 272 -12.15 16.34 -9.54
CA ASP A 272 -13.40 16.56 -10.24
C ASP A 272 -14.37 17.26 -9.27
N GLN A 273 -14.28 18.60 -9.22
CA GLN A 273 -15.08 19.42 -8.32
C GLN A 273 -16.57 19.14 -8.47
N LYS A 274 -17.04 18.73 -9.67
CA LYS A 274 -18.45 18.44 -9.93
C LYS A 274 -18.97 17.18 -9.22
N ARG A 275 -18.09 16.24 -8.87
CA ARG A 275 -18.44 14.94 -8.28
C ARG A 275 -18.14 14.84 -6.78
N LEU A 276 -17.35 15.77 -6.22
CA LEU A 276 -17.04 15.86 -4.79
C LEU A 276 -17.91 16.87 -4.02
N HIS A 277 -18.93 17.45 -4.67
CA HIS A 277 -19.96 18.20 -3.97
C HIS A 277 -20.80 17.24 -3.11
N TYR A 278 -20.35 17.01 -1.89
CA TYR A 278 -21.25 16.71 -0.79
C TYR A 278 -22.12 17.95 -0.56
N GLY A 279 -23.44 17.75 -0.60
CA GLY A 279 -24.41 18.73 -0.12
C GLY A 279 -24.40 18.89 1.39
#